data_AF-A0A822ALK3-F1
#
_entry.id   AF-A0A822ALK3-F1
#
_cell.length_a   1.000
_cell.length_b   1.000
_cell.length_c   1.000
_cell.angle_alpha   90.00
_cell.angle_beta   90.00
_cell.angle_gamma   90.00
#
_symmetry.space_group_name_H-M   'P 1'
#
loop_
_entity.id
_entity.type
_entity.pdbx_description
1 polymer ?
#
loop_
_entity_poly.entity_id
_entity_poly.type
_entity_poly.pdbx_seq_one_letter_code
_entity_poly.pdbx_strand_id
1 'polypeptide(L)' 'DDYDKKFLILNDLSNGHENVKIPVYNDIDNDRPDNFNYITKIRPIDNRIAAALNDNNATSCCDCIDKSV' A
#
# COMPACT_ATOMS: atom_id res chain seq x y z
N ASP A 1 -9.65 -9.39 -25.45
CA ASP A 1 -10.72 -8.64 -24.78
C ASP A 1 -10.43 -7.15 -24.80
N ASP A 2 -11.10 -6.44 -25.70
CA ASP A 2 -10.94 -5.00 -25.92
C ASP A 2 -11.85 -4.18 -24.97
N TYR A 3 -12.84 -4.84 -24.36
CA TYR A 3 -13.78 -4.25 -23.40
C TYR A 3 -13.09 -3.82 -22.09
N ASP A 4 -12.19 -4.63 -21.54
CA ASP A 4 -11.49 -4.33 -20.28
C ASP A 4 -10.57 -3.10 -20.38
N LYS A 5 -10.09 -2.78 -21.59
CA LYS A 5 -9.23 -1.60 -21.81
C LYS A 5 -10.00 -0.29 -21.75
N LYS A 6 -11.30 -0.30 -22.03
CA LYS A 6 -12.12 0.92 -22.07
C LYS A 6 -12.40 1.46 -20.67
N PHE A 7 -12.44 0.58 -19.68
CA PHE A 7 -12.75 0.92 -18.30
C PHE A 7 -11.51 1.16 -17.44
N LEU A 8 -10.32 0.80 -17.92
CA LEU A 8 -9.07 0.98 -17.19
C LEU A 8 -8.67 2.47 -17.17
N ILE A 9 -8.68 3.06 -15.98
CA ILE A 9 -8.31 4.46 -15.75
C ILE A 9 -6.83 4.61 -15.40
N LEU A 10 -6.35 3.74 -14.52
CA LEU A 10 -4.97 3.74 -14.04
C LEU A 10 -4.49 2.30 -13.87
N ASN A 11 -3.31 2.00 -14.42
CA ASN A 11 -2.76 0.65 -14.37
C ASN A 11 -2.20 0.27 -12.99
N ASP A 12 -1.70 1.25 -12.23
CA ASP A 12 -1.17 1.04 -10.90
C ASP A 12 -1.26 2.29 -10.03
N LEU A 13 -2.23 2.31 -9.12
CA LEU A 13 -2.43 3.37 -8.12
C LEU A 13 -1.27 3.47 -7.13
N SER A 14 -0.58 2.36 -6.87
CA SER A 14 0.56 2.34 -5.96
C SER A 14 1.83 2.89 -6.59
N ASN A 15 1.86 3.10 -7.91
CA ASN A 15 3.04 3.55 -8.64
C ASN A 15 4.31 2.71 -8.33
N GLY A 16 4.15 1.38 -8.26
CA GLY A 16 5.23 0.44 -7.95
C GLY A 16 5.63 0.37 -6.47
N HIS A 17 4.87 1.01 -5.56
CA HIS A 17 5.14 0.91 -4.13
C HIS A 17 4.71 -0.42 -3.51
N GLU A 18 3.75 -1.13 -4.12
CA GLU A 18 3.35 -2.48 -3.71
C GLU A 18 4.04 -3.56 -4.56
N ASN A 19 4.11 -4.77 -4.02
CA ASN A 19 4.64 -5.94 -4.76
C ASN A 19 3.75 -6.33 -5.96
N VAL A 20 2.50 -5.90 -5.97
CA VAL A 20 1.52 -6.15 -7.03
C VAL A 20 0.91 -4.83 -7.48
N LYS A 21 0.58 -4.74 -8.77
CA LYS A 21 -0.08 -3.55 -9.32
C LYS A 21 -1.49 -3.42 -8.75
N ILE A 22 -1.91 -2.19 -8.46
CA ILE A 22 -3.28 -1.87 -8.05
C ILE A 22 -4.00 -1.15 -9.20
N PRO A 23 -4.67 -1.88 -10.12
CA PRO A 23 -5.38 -1.25 -11.23
C PRO A 23 -6.67 -0.57 -10.75
N VAL A 24 -7.05 0.53 -11.41
CA VAL A 24 -8.28 1.30 -11.15
C VAL A 24 -9.15 1.29 -12.39
N TYR A 25 -10.41 0.93 -12.21
CA TYR A 25 -11.41 0.88 -13.26
C TYR A 25 -12.57 1.82 -12.96
N ASN A 26 -13.14 2.43 -13.99
CA ASN A 26 -14.37 3.21 -13.94
C ASN A 26 -15.14 2.98 -15.24
N ASP A 27 -16.37 2.47 -15.13
CA ASP A 27 -17.26 2.17 -16.25
C ASP A 27 -18.50 3.06 -16.29
N ILE A 28 -18.62 4.03 -15.37
CA ILE A 28 -19.78 4.91 -15.23
C ILE A 28 -19.53 6.24 -15.95
N ASP A 29 -18.38 6.87 -15.70
CA ASP A 29 -18.05 8.21 -16.19
C ASP A 29 -16.55 8.37 -16.52
N ASN A 30 -16.10 9.61 -16.71
CA ASN A 30 -14.71 9.95 -17.06
C ASN A 30 -13.89 10.42 -15.85
N ASP A 31 -14.40 10.29 -14.63
CA ASP A 31 -13.70 10.75 -13.43
C ASP A 31 -12.47 9.90 -13.14
N ARG A 32 -11.47 10.55 -12.55
CA ARG A 32 -10.15 9.97 -12.24
C ARG A 32 -9.75 10.34 -10.81
N PRO A 33 -8.92 9.52 -10.14
CA PRO A 33 -8.39 9.88 -8.84
C PRO A 33 -7.62 11.21 -8.88
N ASP A 34 -7.77 12.02 -7.84
CA ASP A 34 -6.98 13.24 -7.65
C ASP A 34 -5.49 12.93 -7.48
N ASN A 35 -4.66 13.96 -7.60
CA ASN A 35 -3.24 13.85 -7.27
C ASN A 35 -3.06 13.69 -5.75
N PHE A 36 -2.66 12.50 -5.32
CA PHE A 36 -2.27 12.23 -3.94
C PHE A 36 -0.96 11.42 -3.88
N ASN A 37 -0.31 11.46 -2.72
CA ASN A 37 0.88 10.65 -2.46
C ASN A 37 0.46 9.30 -1.87
N TYR A 38 0.58 8.23 -2.65
CA TYR A 38 0.37 6.87 -2.16
C TYR A 38 1.45 6.52 -1.11
N ILE A 39 1.04 6.00 0.05
CA ILE A 39 1.95 5.55 1.11
C ILE A 39 1.63 4.11 1.50
N THR A 40 2.68 3.29 1.65
CA THR A 40 2.56 1.87 2.04
C THR A 40 2.65 1.65 3.54
N LYS A 41 3.22 2.62 4.25
CA LYS A 41 3.41 2.58 5.70
C LYS A 41 3.01 3.91 6.30
N ILE A 42 2.36 3.84 7.45
CA ILE A 42 1.98 5.02 8.21
C ILE A 42 3.25 5.79 8.55
N ARG A 43 3.27 7.08 8.18
CA ARG A 43 4.27 8.05 8.63
C ARG A 43 3.61 8.90 9.72
N PRO A 44 3.73 8.53 11.00
CA PRO A 44 3.19 9.35 12.07
C PRO A 44 3.86 10.74 12.03
N ILE A 45 3.05 11.78 11.91
CA ILE A 45 3.53 13.18 11.94
C ILE A 45 3.86 13.59 13.39
N ASP A 46 3.24 12.93 14.37
CA ASP A 46 3.48 13.14 15.80
C ASP A 46 4.66 12.28 16.29
N ASN A 47 5.68 12.96 16.82
CA ASN A 47 6.87 12.33 17.41
C ASN A 47 6.56 11.34 18.54
N ARG A 48 5.46 11.51 19.27
CA ARG A 48 5.02 10.59 20.33
C ARG A 48 4.51 9.27 19.75
N ILE A 49 3.77 9.34 18.65
CA ILE A 49 3.27 8.15 17.93
C ILE A 49 4.43 7.46 17.21
N ALA A 50 5.37 8.23 16.65
CA ALA A 50 6.60 7.69 16.06
C ALA A 50 7.46 6.94 17.09
N ALA A 51 7.57 7.44 18.31
CA ALA A 51 8.30 6.76 19.39
C ALA A 51 7.64 5.44 19.79
N ALA A 52 6.31 5.41 19.94
CA ALA A 52 5.59 4.18 20.28
C ALA A 52 5.66 3.10 19.19
N LEU A 53 5.62 3.48 17.90
CA LEU A 53 5.72 2.54 16.77
C LEU A 53 7.12 1.91 16.62
N ASN A 54 8.17 2.58 17.12
CA ASN A 54 9.55 2.10 17.04
C ASN A 54 10.03 1.49 18.36
N ASP A 55 9.15 1.35 19.35
CA ASP A 55 9.52 0.75 20.63
C ASP A 55 9.66 -0.78 20.50
N ASN A 56 10.89 -1.20 20.20
CA ASN A 56 11.24 -2.61 20.10
C ASN A 56 11.29 -3.31 21.47
N ASN A 57 11.25 -2.59 22.60
CA ASN A 57 11.27 -3.20 23.93
C ASN A 57 9.92 -3.80 24.31
N ALA A 58 8.82 -3.31 23.74
CA ALA A 58 7.49 -3.91 23.89
C ALA A 58 7.23 -5.05 22.89
N THR A 59 8.09 -5.21 21.90
CA THR A 59 7.94 -6.22 20.84
C THR A 59 8.43 -7.57 21.34
N SER A 60 7.50 -8.45 21.70
CA SER A 60 7.81 -9.85 21.97
C SER A 60 7.96 -10.61 20.64
N CYS A 61 9.12 -11.21 20.41
CA CYS A 61 9.38 -12.07 19.26
C CYS A 61 9.09 -13.55 19.60
N CYS A 62 8.92 -14.41 18.59
CA CYS A 62 8.87 -15.84 18.83
C CYS A 62 10.27 -16.42 19.05
N ASP A 63 10.39 -17.36 19.98
CA ASP A 63 11.58 -18.22 20.13
C ASP A 63 11.53 -19.39 19.14
N CYS A 64 11.30 -19.07 17.86
CA CYS A 64 11.14 -20.06 16.81
C CYS A 64 12.48 -20.78 16.54
N ILE A 65 12.52 -22.11 16.74
CA ILE A 65 13.73 -22.94 16.59
C ILE A 65 13.92 -23.44 15.15
N ASP A 66 12.92 -23.29 14.28
CA ASP A 66 13.01 -23.67 12.86
C ASP A 66 12.72 -22.51 11.90
N LYS A 67 13.71 -22.23 11.06
CA LYS A 67 13.50 -22.00 9.62
C LYS A 67 14.37 -23.02 8.91
N SER A 68 13.87 -24.25 8.78
CA SER A 68 14.56 -25.27 8.00
C SER A 68 14.57 -24.78 6.54
N VAL A 69 15.78 -24.58 6.02
CA VAL A 69 16.05 -24.29 4.60
C VAL A 69 15.66 -25.50 3.76
#